data_AF-A0A9E3EXU7-F1
#
_entry.id   AF-A0A9E3EXU7-F1
#
_cell.length_a   1.000
_cell.length_b   1.000
_cell.length_c   1.000
_cell.angle_alpha   90.00
_cell.angle_beta   90.00
_cell.angle_gamma   90.00
#
_symmetry.space_group_name_H-M   'P 1'
#
loop_
_entity.id
_entity.type
_entity.pdbx_description
1 polymer ?
#
loop_
_entity_poly.entity_id
_entity_poly.type
_entity_poly.pdbx_seq_one_letter_code
_entity_poly.pdbx_strand_id
1 'polypeptide(L)'
;MNTDEQAVATALKTYERALNAAQTDAVMPLYAPDGVFMPQNSPSSVGIDAIRKAYDAVFSAITLKVEFKLAEVRQLAPDWVLARTNSAGTVTIHATGQTAPEANQELFVFQKVGGDWKIARYCFATTNPPGAPG
;
A
#
# COMPACT_ATOMS: atom_id res chain seq x y z
N MET A 1 -2.39 19.09 9.83
CA MET A 1 -1.92 17.77 10.30
C MET A 1 -1.11 17.95 11.56
N ASN A 2 -1.39 17.18 12.61
CA ASN A 2 -0.54 17.12 13.80
C ASN A 2 0.75 16.30 13.53
N THR A 3 1.62 16.18 14.53
CA THR A 3 2.90 15.47 14.38
C THR A 3 2.73 14.00 13.96
N ASP A 4 1.75 13.30 14.52
CA ASP A 4 1.48 11.89 14.19
C ASP A 4 0.94 11.74 12.77
N GLU A 5 0.04 12.64 12.35
CA GLU A 5 -0.49 12.68 10.99
C GLU A 5 0.61 13.00 9.96
N GLN A 6 1.57 13.87 10.29
CA GLN A 6 2.74 14.16 9.45
C GLN A 6 3.70 12.96 9.35
N ALA A 7 3.88 12.22 10.44
CA ALA A 7 4.70 11.01 10.46
C ALA A 7 4.07 9.91 9.59
N VAL A 8 2.76 9.71 9.67
CA VAL A 8 2.03 8.77 8.79
C VAL A 8 2.11 9.19 7.33
N ALA A 9 1.96 10.49 7.01
CA ALA A 9 2.15 10.98 5.64
C ALA A 9 3.57 10.68 5.11
N THR A 10 4.59 10.76 5.98
CA THR A 10 5.97 10.41 5.62
C THR A 10 6.17 8.90 5.44
N ALA A 11 5.52 8.09 6.27
CA ALA A 11 5.51 6.63 6.12
C ALA A 11 4.88 6.22 4.78
N LEU A 12 3.76 6.85 4.38
CA LEU A 12 3.12 6.62 3.09
C LEU A 12 4.03 6.97 1.90
N LYS A 13 4.78 8.08 1.95
CA LYS A 13 5.79 8.39 0.92
C LYS A 13 6.93 7.37 0.86
N THR A 14 7.29 6.80 2.00
CA THR A 14 8.31 5.74 2.05
C THR A 14 7.77 4.44 1.47
N TYR A 15 6.51 4.12 1.77
CA TYR A 15 5.80 2.99 1.18
C TYR A 15 5.69 3.12 -0.35
N GLU A 16 5.27 4.29 -0.86
CA GLU A 16 5.24 4.58 -2.31
C GLU A 16 6.59 4.33 -2.97
N ARG A 17 7.69 4.85 -2.40
CA ARG A 17 9.04 4.64 -2.94
C ARG A 17 9.42 3.15 -2.96
N ALA A 18 9.10 2.42 -1.91
CA ALA A 18 9.35 0.97 -1.82
C ALA A 18 8.58 0.18 -2.88
N LEU A 19 7.30 0.56 -3.15
CA LEU A 19 6.49 -0.01 -4.21
C LEU A 19 7.10 0.24 -5.60
N ASN A 20 7.46 1.49 -5.88
CA ASN A 20 8.05 1.89 -7.16
C ASN A 20 9.43 1.24 -7.41
N ALA A 21 10.17 0.94 -6.35
CA ALA A 21 11.45 0.25 -6.42
C ALA A 21 11.31 -1.29 -6.51
N ALA A 22 10.09 -1.83 -6.36
CA ALA A 22 9.82 -3.27 -6.28
C ALA A 22 10.67 -3.99 -5.21
N GLN A 23 10.82 -3.37 -4.02
CA GLN A 23 11.69 -3.86 -2.96
C GLN A 23 10.89 -4.34 -1.74
N THR A 24 10.68 -5.66 -1.62
CA THR A 24 9.97 -6.25 -0.47
C THR A 24 10.62 -5.84 0.86
N ASP A 25 11.95 -5.88 0.95
CA ASP A 25 12.67 -5.54 2.19
C ASP A 25 12.52 -4.08 2.61
N ALA A 26 12.19 -3.18 1.69
CA ALA A 26 11.86 -1.79 2.02
C ALA A 26 10.40 -1.63 2.46
N VAL A 27 9.50 -2.52 2.04
CA VAL A 27 8.08 -2.53 2.45
C VAL A 27 7.91 -3.12 3.84
N MET A 28 8.57 -4.23 4.14
CA MET A 28 8.31 -4.99 5.37
C MET A 28 8.47 -4.19 6.68
N PRO A 29 9.47 -3.32 6.85
CA PRO A 29 9.63 -2.51 8.07
C PRO A 29 8.51 -1.51 8.31
N LEU A 30 7.67 -1.24 7.30
CA LEU A 30 6.53 -0.32 7.39
C LEU A 30 5.27 -1.00 7.94
N TYR A 31 5.22 -2.34 7.98
CA TYR A 31 4.06 -3.08 8.50
C TYR A 31 4.18 -3.38 9.99
N ALA A 32 3.03 -3.44 10.65
CA ALA A 32 2.92 -4.00 11.99
C ALA A 32 3.13 -5.53 11.93
N PRO A 33 3.61 -6.17 13.01
CA PRO A 33 3.80 -7.63 13.03
C PRO A 33 2.52 -8.43 12.72
N ASP A 34 1.37 -7.94 13.18
CA ASP A 34 0.02 -8.50 12.93
C ASP A 34 -0.67 -7.83 11.73
N GLY A 35 0.09 -7.20 10.83
CA GLY A 35 -0.44 -6.46 9.70
C GLY A 35 -1.39 -7.28 8.82
N VAL A 36 -2.32 -6.61 8.16
CA VAL A 36 -3.22 -7.24 7.17
C VAL A 36 -3.16 -6.46 5.87
N PHE A 37 -2.80 -7.17 4.80
CA PHE A 37 -2.79 -6.66 3.44
C PHE A 37 -3.97 -7.26 2.66
N MET A 38 -4.82 -6.40 2.09
CA MET A 38 -6.06 -6.79 1.41
C MET A 38 -6.00 -6.29 -0.04
N PRO A 39 -5.29 -7.02 -0.92
CA PRO A 39 -5.25 -6.68 -2.34
C PRO A 39 -6.58 -6.95 -3.03
N GLN A 40 -6.87 -6.15 -4.06
CA GLN A 40 -8.03 -6.39 -4.90
C GLN A 40 -8.00 -7.80 -5.53
N ASN A 41 -9.17 -8.40 -5.70
CA ASN A 41 -9.36 -9.70 -6.35
C ASN A 41 -8.60 -10.86 -5.70
N SER A 42 -8.22 -10.75 -4.42
CA SER A 42 -7.44 -11.77 -3.72
C SER A 42 -7.81 -11.83 -2.22
N PRO A 43 -7.68 -13.00 -1.58
CA PRO A 43 -7.82 -13.10 -0.13
C PRO A 43 -6.78 -12.25 0.62
N SER A 44 -7.12 -11.83 1.83
CA SER A 44 -6.22 -11.07 2.69
C SER A 44 -4.98 -11.89 3.09
N SER A 45 -3.82 -11.23 3.08
CA SER A 45 -2.58 -11.73 3.68
C SER A 45 -2.46 -11.21 5.11
N VAL A 46 -2.46 -12.12 6.09
CA VAL A 46 -2.51 -11.80 7.52
C VAL A 46 -1.19 -12.19 8.18
N GLY A 47 -0.56 -11.23 8.86
CA GLY A 47 0.74 -11.38 9.52
C GLY A 47 1.92 -11.16 8.58
N ILE A 48 3.06 -10.78 9.17
CA ILE A 48 4.24 -10.31 8.44
C ILE A 48 4.79 -11.32 7.41
N ASP A 49 4.76 -12.61 7.72
CA ASP A 49 5.25 -13.66 6.82
C ASP A 49 4.35 -13.84 5.58
N ALA A 50 3.03 -13.75 5.76
CA ALA A 50 2.09 -13.81 4.64
C ALA A 50 2.20 -12.56 3.77
N ILE A 51 2.34 -11.39 4.40
CA ILE A 51 2.53 -10.11 3.69
C ILE A 51 3.82 -10.14 2.85
N ARG A 52 4.93 -10.65 3.40
CA ARG A 52 6.19 -10.79 2.65
C ARG A 52 5.99 -11.63 1.39
N LYS A 53 5.40 -12.82 1.54
CA LYS A 53 5.11 -13.71 0.39
C LYS A 53 4.24 -13.02 -0.66
N ALA A 54 3.26 -12.22 -0.23
CA ALA A 54 2.41 -11.47 -1.14
C ALA A 54 3.20 -10.41 -1.93
N TYR A 55 4.05 -9.62 -1.27
CA TYR A 55 4.89 -8.63 -1.97
C TYR A 55 5.94 -9.27 -2.87
N ASP A 56 6.57 -10.36 -2.44
CA ASP A 56 7.50 -11.12 -3.29
C ASP A 56 6.80 -11.61 -4.56
N ALA A 57 5.57 -12.13 -4.44
CA ALA A 57 4.77 -12.54 -5.59
C ALA A 57 4.42 -11.34 -6.49
N VAL A 58 3.95 -10.22 -5.91
CA VAL A 58 3.63 -8.99 -6.65
C VAL A 58 4.85 -8.50 -7.42
N PHE A 59 5.98 -8.30 -6.76
CA PHE A 59 7.18 -7.76 -7.39
C PHE A 59 7.87 -8.73 -8.35
N SER A 60 7.65 -10.05 -8.20
CA SER A 60 8.06 -11.01 -9.23
C SER A 60 7.22 -10.89 -10.51
N ALA A 61 5.93 -10.54 -10.38
CA ALA A 61 4.98 -10.50 -11.48
C ALA A 61 4.92 -9.15 -12.21
N ILE A 62 5.06 -8.05 -11.46
CA ILE A 62 4.83 -6.70 -11.98
C ILE A 62 5.82 -5.67 -11.41
N THR A 63 6.05 -4.62 -12.20
CA THR A 63 6.67 -3.37 -11.73
C THR A 63 5.62 -2.26 -11.71
N LEU A 64 5.53 -1.54 -10.60
CA LEU A 64 4.66 -0.39 -10.44
C LEU A 64 5.44 0.91 -10.67
N LYS A 65 4.79 1.88 -11.33
CA LYS A 65 5.21 3.28 -11.35
C LYS A 65 4.02 4.14 -11.00
N VAL A 66 3.87 4.49 -9.73
CA VAL A 66 2.67 5.13 -9.18
C VAL A 66 3.02 6.30 -8.27
N GLU A 67 2.16 7.31 -8.26
CA GLU A 67 2.21 8.46 -7.35
C GLU A 67 1.00 8.43 -6.43
N PHE A 68 1.20 8.61 -5.12
CA PHE A 68 0.14 8.69 -4.14
C PHE A 68 -0.26 10.15 -3.92
N LYS A 69 -1.53 10.42 -4.12
CA LYS A 69 -2.19 11.64 -3.68
C LYS A 69 -2.87 11.40 -2.34
N LEU A 70 -2.40 12.11 -1.32
CA LEU A 70 -2.98 12.06 0.02
C LEU A 70 -4.37 12.72 0.02
N ALA A 71 -5.41 11.94 0.33
CA ALA A 71 -6.79 12.41 0.39
C ALA A 71 -7.19 12.78 1.83
N GLU A 72 -6.74 11.99 2.81
CA GLU A 72 -7.06 12.18 4.22
C GLU A 72 -5.96 11.58 5.09
N VAL A 73 -5.62 12.24 6.21
CA VAL A 73 -4.90 11.64 7.34
C VAL A 73 -5.54 12.18 8.61
N ARG A 74 -5.99 11.28 9.47
CA ARG A 74 -6.74 11.63 10.67
C ARG A 74 -6.33 10.74 11.83
N GLN A 75 -5.81 11.34 12.89
CA GLN A 75 -5.62 10.62 14.14
C GLN A 75 -6.97 10.32 14.79
N LEU A 76 -7.21 9.04 15.09
CA LEU A 76 -8.45 8.54 15.71
C LEU A 76 -8.25 8.30 17.21
N ALA A 77 -7.03 7.93 17.62
CA ALA A 77 -6.63 7.70 19.00
C ALA A 77 -5.10 7.93 19.15
N PRO A 78 -4.54 8.00 20.38
CA PRO A 78 -3.10 8.24 20.57
C PRO A 78 -2.18 7.34 19.74
N ASP A 79 -2.56 6.07 19.57
CA ASP A 79 -1.79 5.06 18.84
C ASP A 79 -2.45 4.61 17.54
N TRP A 80 -3.46 5.32 17.03
CA TRP A 80 -4.18 4.95 15.80
C TRP A 80 -4.43 6.14 14.88
N VAL A 81 -4.05 5.98 13.61
CA VAL A 81 -4.28 6.98 12.54
C VAL A 81 -4.92 6.28 11.34
N LEU A 82 -5.97 6.88 10.80
CA LEU A 82 -6.54 6.50 9.51
C LEU A 82 -5.93 7.38 8.42
N ALA A 83 -5.64 6.79 7.26
CA ALA A 83 -5.29 7.55 6.07
C ALA A 83 -5.99 7.00 4.83
N ARG A 84 -6.32 7.90 3.90
CA ARG A 84 -6.80 7.58 2.56
C ARG A 84 -5.89 8.20 1.54
N THR A 85 -5.59 7.45 0.48
CA THR A 85 -4.92 7.97 -0.70
C THR A 85 -5.72 7.63 -1.96
N ASN A 86 -5.38 8.31 -3.04
CA ASN A 86 -5.60 7.84 -4.38
C ASN A 86 -4.23 7.64 -5.02
N SER A 87 -4.04 6.59 -5.79
CA SER A 87 -2.82 6.40 -6.58
C SER A 87 -3.14 6.33 -8.07
N ALA A 88 -2.22 6.84 -8.89
CA ALA A 88 -2.29 6.75 -10.34
C ALA A 88 -0.90 6.57 -10.94
N GLY A 89 -0.84 5.92 -12.09
CA GLY A 89 0.39 5.72 -12.83
C GLY A 89 0.28 4.56 -13.80
N THR A 90 1.26 3.66 -13.77
CA THR A 90 1.32 2.49 -14.67
C THR A 90 1.77 1.23 -13.95
N VAL A 91 1.31 0.10 -14.47
CA VAL A 91 1.79 -1.24 -14.11
C VAL A 91 2.40 -1.89 -15.34
N THR A 92 3.55 -2.53 -15.18
CA THR A 92 4.19 -3.33 -16.23
C THR A 92 4.19 -4.79 -15.82
N ILE A 93 3.62 -5.65 -16.66
CA ILE A 93 3.54 -7.10 -16.42
C ILE A 93 4.81 -7.75 -16.96
N HIS A 94 5.59 -8.40 -16.09
CA HIS A 94 6.89 -8.96 -16.50
C HIS A 94 6.76 -10.10 -17.52
N ALA A 95 5.73 -10.93 -17.38
CA ALA A 95 5.53 -12.08 -18.26
C ALA A 95 5.27 -11.70 -19.73
N THR A 96 4.64 -10.54 -19.97
CA THR A 96 4.23 -10.10 -21.31
C THR A 96 4.96 -8.85 -21.79
N GLY A 97 5.62 -8.12 -20.88
CA GLY A 97 6.20 -6.79 -21.13
C GLY A 97 5.15 -5.70 -21.35
N GLN A 98 3.85 -6.00 -21.20
CA GLN A 98 2.79 -5.03 -21.42
C GLN A 98 2.71 -4.03 -20.27
N THR A 99 2.54 -2.75 -20.61
CA THR A 99 2.29 -1.67 -19.65
C THR A 99 0.85 -1.19 -19.80
N ALA A 100 0.15 -1.03 -18.69
CA ALA A 100 -1.22 -0.52 -18.64
C ALA A 100 -1.35 0.62 -17.60
N PRO A 101 -2.35 1.51 -17.74
CA PRO A 101 -2.69 2.49 -16.71
C PRO A 101 -3.08 1.80 -15.40
N GLU A 102 -2.53 2.27 -14.29
CA GLU A 102 -2.85 1.82 -12.94
C GLU A 102 -3.51 2.98 -12.20
N ALA A 103 -4.65 2.73 -11.55
CA ALA A 103 -5.29 3.72 -10.69
C ALA A 103 -6.08 3.04 -9.57
N ASN A 104 -5.89 3.50 -8.34
CA ASN A 104 -6.51 2.93 -7.14
C ASN A 104 -6.97 4.01 -6.15
N GLN A 105 -7.83 3.57 -5.23
CA GLN A 105 -8.11 4.24 -3.98
C GLN A 105 -7.71 3.32 -2.82
N GLU A 106 -7.13 3.90 -1.78
CA GLU A 106 -6.57 3.16 -0.67
C GLU A 106 -7.15 3.60 0.67
N LEU A 107 -7.29 2.63 1.57
CA LEU A 107 -7.58 2.85 2.98
C LEU A 107 -6.49 2.19 3.82
N PHE A 108 -5.84 2.99 4.66
CA PHE A 108 -4.84 2.56 5.62
C PHE A 108 -5.32 2.83 7.04
N VAL A 109 -5.05 1.87 7.91
CA VAL A 109 -5.07 2.05 9.35
C VAL A 109 -3.65 1.82 9.86
N PHE A 110 -3.08 2.85 10.48
CA PHE A 110 -1.78 2.83 11.10
C PHE A 110 -1.90 2.65 12.61
N GLN A 111 -0.98 1.87 13.17
CA GLN A 111 -0.81 1.71 14.62
C GLN A 111 0.60 2.15 15.03
N LYS A 112 0.72 2.79 16.18
CA LYS A 112 2.03 3.07 16.78
C LYS A 112 2.57 1.81 17.46
N VAL A 113 3.70 1.29 17.00
CA VAL A 113 4.36 0.07 17.50
C VAL A 113 5.81 0.39 17.82
N GLY A 114 6.20 0.28 19.09
CA GLY A 114 7.56 0.59 19.53
C GLY A 114 7.98 2.04 19.28
N GLY A 115 7.00 2.97 19.21
CA GLY A 115 7.24 4.39 18.91
C GLY A 115 7.13 4.76 17.42
N ASP A 116 7.12 3.78 16.53
CA ASP A 116 7.00 3.99 15.08
C ASP A 116 5.57 3.80 14.58
N TRP A 117 5.16 4.60 13.60
CA TRP A 117 3.91 4.38 12.89
C TRP A 117 4.06 3.27 11.85
N LYS A 118 3.24 2.21 11.99
CA LYS A 118 3.25 1.04 11.11
C LYS A 118 1.87 0.80 10.48
N ILE A 119 1.84 0.31 9.25
CA ILE A 119 0.62 -0.13 8.56
C ILE A 119 0.09 -1.35 9.31
N ALA A 120 -1.04 -1.18 10.01
CA ALA A 120 -1.74 -2.27 10.66
C ALA A 120 -2.73 -2.92 9.70
N ARG A 121 -3.53 -2.14 8.97
CA ARG A 121 -4.46 -2.65 7.95
C ARG A 121 -4.34 -1.82 6.68
N TYR A 122 -4.29 -2.49 5.54
CA TYR A 122 -4.27 -1.84 4.23
C TYR A 122 -5.20 -2.56 3.26
N CYS A 123 -6.13 -1.81 2.69
CA CYS A 123 -7.02 -2.25 1.62
C CYS A 123 -6.92 -1.27 0.45
N PHE A 124 -7.00 -1.79 -0.78
CA PHE A 124 -7.14 -0.95 -1.95
C PHE A 124 -8.07 -1.59 -2.97
N ALA A 125 -8.65 -0.74 -3.82
CA ALA A 125 -9.45 -1.16 -4.94
C ALA A 125 -9.17 -0.25 -6.14
N THR A 126 -9.20 -0.83 -7.34
CA THR A 126 -9.04 -0.08 -8.57
C THR A 126 -10.15 0.93 -8.76
N THR A 127 -9.77 2.10 -9.28
CA THR A 127 -10.69 3.13 -9.76
C THR A 127 -10.79 3.13 -11.28
N ASN A 128 -10.03 2.27 -11.97
CA ASN A 128 -10.22 2.04 -13.39
C ASN A 128 -11.59 1.37 -13.60
N PRO A 129 -12.32 1.72 -14.67
CA PRO A 129 -13.56 1.02 -14.99
C PRO A 129 -13.27 -0.46 -15.22
N PRO A 130 -14.22 -1.37 -14.93
CA PRO A 130 -14.13 -2.75 -15.37
C PRO A 130 -13.83 -2.78 -16.87
N GLY A 131 -12.97 -3.71 -17.31
CA GLY A 131 -12.80 -3.97 -18.73
C GLY A 131 -14.18 -4.20 -19.36
N ALA A 132 -14.42 -3.66 -20.56
CA ALA A 132 -15.67 -3.90 -21.26
C ALA A 132 -15.92 -5.42 -21.33
N PRO A 133 -17.16 -5.91 -21.08
CA PRO A 133 -17.47 -7.30 -21.32
C PRO A 133 -17.16 -7.59 -22.79
N GLY A 134 -16.26 -8.56 -23.02
CA GLY A 134 -15.96 -9.08 -24.35
C GLY A 134 -17.08 -9.99 -24.87
#